data_AF-A0A378LUZ6-F1
#
_entry.id   AF-A0A378LUZ6-F1
#
_cell.length_a   1.000
_cell.length_b   1.000
_cell.length_c   1.000
_cell.angle_alpha   90.00
_cell.angle_beta   90.00
_cell.angle_gamma   90.00
#
_symmetry.space_group_name_H-M   'P 1'
#
loop_
_entity.id
_entity.type
_entity.pdbx_description
1 polymer ?
#
loop_
_entity_poly.entity_id
_entity_poly.type
_entity_poly.pdbx_seq_one_letter_code
_entity_poly.pdbx_strand_id
1 'polypeptide(L)'
;MVVFMKSKKCILIDNETTTLVDLPSGKISVREKRMPIQPQRSVSCLLYSMRRIAFFNDPDVRHSNLYKAFRRIKLELKNFRGDYDSLYRTLKELCGQLNINCNQVITHAKSYSEFEKERIQIQCSLLYEALIKQRFYPLFHLHDSGWHPDKGFIGLKESLATHGAHVFIGKFGAWCHRGEDKLVRFSSEDTTEREAYAFKKDSYAGDSTTWTHAVIVDMVKIINDREMVFFRDPYDYSGPDAKEKVYVLSYEMFIQRLTNQQSHRYARKQCEYETNFGIVSSDPDSLLKI
;
A
#
# COMPACT_ATOMS: atom_id res chain seq x y z
N MET A 1 53.08 -0.77 -17.15
CA MET A 1 52.02 -1.44 -16.36
C MET A 1 51.22 -0.34 -15.69
N VAL A 2 50.09 0.06 -16.29
CA VAL A 2 49.22 1.12 -15.76
C VAL A 2 47.84 0.51 -15.62
N VAL A 3 47.35 0.55 -14.37
CA VAL A 3 46.17 -0.15 -13.88
C VAL A 3 44.91 0.58 -14.34
N PHE A 4 44.00 -0.13 -15.00
CA PHE A 4 42.64 0.35 -15.26
C PHE A 4 41.85 0.37 -13.94
N MET A 5 41.67 1.56 -13.35
CA MET A 5 40.66 1.73 -12.31
C MET A 5 39.30 1.98 -12.98
N LYS A 6 38.39 1.02 -12.79
CA LYS A 6 36.95 1.16 -13.08
C LYS A 6 36.42 2.40 -12.35
N SER A 7 35.97 3.40 -13.11
CA SER A 7 35.23 4.52 -12.52
C SER A 7 33.85 4.01 -12.08
N LYS A 8 33.53 4.27 -10.81
CA LYS A 8 32.20 4.09 -10.24
C LYS A 8 31.22 4.96 -11.04
N LYS A 9 30.13 4.36 -11.52
CA LYS A 9 28.94 5.11 -11.92
C LYS A 9 28.36 5.76 -10.64
N CYS A 10 28.79 6.97 -10.33
CA CYS A 10 27.99 7.86 -9.50
C CYS A 10 26.80 8.30 -10.36
N ILE A 11 25.61 7.79 -10.03
CA ILE A 11 24.37 8.42 -10.44
C ILE A 11 24.32 9.73 -9.66
N LEU A 12 24.52 10.86 -10.33
CA LEU A 12 24.19 12.17 -9.80
C LEU A 12 22.66 12.22 -9.68
N ILE A 13 22.15 12.00 -8.47
CA ILE A 13 20.74 12.24 -8.15
C ILE A 13 20.61 13.75 -7.94
N ASP A 14 19.84 14.40 -8.81
CA ASP A 14 19.36 15.74 -8.60
C ASP A 14 18.32 15.72 -7.46
N ASN A 15 18.77 16.09 -6.26
CA ASN A 15 17.98 16.01 -5.03
C ASN A 15 16.87 17.09 -4.95
N GLU A 16 16.90 18.10 -5.83
CA GLU A 16 15.89 19.17 -5.83
C GLU A 16 14.62 18.75 -6.57
N THR A 17 14.73 17.91 -7.60
CA THR A 17 13.59 17.49 -8.43
C THR A 17 13.09 16.09 -8.13
N THR A 18 13.89 15.28 -7.42
CA THR A 18 13.61 13.85 -7.19
C THR A 18 13.74 13.49 -5.72
N THR A 19 12.81 12.68 -5.24
CA THR A 19 12.95 11.94 -3.97
C THR A 19 12.63 10.49 -4.25
N LEU A 20 13.64 9.64 -4.12
CA LEU A 20 13.56 8.20 -4.25
C LEU A 20 13.91 7.58 -2.91
N VAL A 21 13.01 6.75 -2.38
CA VAL A 21 13.24 5.99 -1.16
C VAL A 21 13.66 4.58 -1.52
N ASP A 22 14.73 4.11 -0.88
CA ASP A 22 15.11 2.71 -0.94
C ASP A 22 14.14 1.88 -0.12
N LEU A 23 13.55 0.89 -0.77
CA LEU A 23 12.75 -0.12 -0.11
C LEU A 23 13.63 -1.33 0.21
N PRO A 24 13.34 -2.02 1.32
CA PRO A 24 13.84 -3.34 1.66
C PRO A 24 14.11 -4.27 0.49
N SER A 25 15.21 -5.01 0.53
CA SER A 25 15.46 -6.08 -0.42
C SER A 25 14.43 -7.23 -0.23
N GLY A 26 13.52 -7.42 -1.20
CA GLY A 26 12.50 -8.47 -1.10
C GLY A 26 11.38 -8.37 -2.12
N LYS A 27 11.25 -9.38 -2.98
CA LYS A 27 10.15 -9.51 -3.95
C LYS A 27 9.19 -10.61 -3.53
N ILE A 28 7.89 -10.38 -3.73
CA ILE A 28 6.85 -11.36 -3.40
C ILE A 28 7.06 -12.57 -4.32
N SER A 29 7.10 -13.78 -3.77
CA SER A 29 7.26 -14.98 -4.61
C SER A 29 5.99 -15.28 -5.41
N VAL A 30 6.13 -16.03 -6.51
CA VAL A 30 4.98 -16.50 -7.32
C VAL A 30 3.99 -17.32 -6.48
N ARG A 31 4.46 -18.05 -5.47
CA ARG A 31 3.62 -18.81 -4.54
C ARG A 31 2.82 -17.92 -3.58
N GLU A 32 3.22 -16.67 -3.42
CA GLU A 32 2.52 -15.66 -2.64
C GLU A 32 1.65 -14.74 -3.52
N LYS A 33 1.60 -14.99 -4.84
CA LYS A 33 0.71 -14.35 -5.81
C LYS A 33 -0.74 -14.41 -5.31
N ARG A 34 -1.42 -13.27 -5.43
CA ARG A 34 -2.68 -13.00 -4.74
C ARG A 34 -3.89 -13.57 -5.47
N MET A 35 -4.86 -14.04 -4.68
CA MET A 35 -6.28 -14.04 -5.07
C MET A 35 -7.01 -13.04 -4.17
N PRO A 36 -7.82 -12.13 -4.72
CA PRO A 36 -8.73 -11.30 -3.93
C PRO A 36 -9.64 -12.20 -3.09
N ILE A 37 -9.89 -11.80 -1.85
CA ILE A 37 -10.93 -12.41 -1.02
C ILE A 37 -12.27 -11.94 -1.60
N GLN A 38 -13.08 -12.85 -2.15
CA GLN A 38 -14.28 -12.52 -2.94
C GLN A 38 -15.22 -11.49 -2.28
N PRO A 39 -15.53 -11.56 -0.97
CA PRO A 39 -16.38 -10.57 -0.29
C PRO A 39 -15.64 -9.32 0.20
N GLN A 40 -14.31 -9.26 0.12
CA GLN A 40 -13.47 -8.21 0.73
C GLN A 40 -12.41 -7.71 -0.24
N ARG A 41 -12.89 -7.32 -1.42
CA ARG A 41 -12.10 -6.73 -2.48
C ARG A 41 -11.44 -5.43 -1.94
N SER A 42 -10.19 -5.53 -1.45
CA SER A 42 -9.24 -4.44 -1.07
C SER A 42 -8.38 -4.80 0.16
N VAL A 43 -8.85 -5.69 1.05
CA VAL A 43 -8.14 -5.99 2.31
C VAL A 43 -6.84 -6.75 2.05
N SER A 44 -6.86 -7.69 1.11
CA SER A 44 -5.66 -8.44 0.72
C SER A 44 -4.58 -7.56 0.11
N CYS A 45 -4.92 -6.46 -0.57
CA CYS A 45 -3.88 -5.61 -1.11
C CYS A 45 -3.20 -4.79 -0.02
N LEU A 46 -3.98 -4.21 0.91
CA LEU A 46 -3.45 -3.42 2.02
C LEU A 46 -2.44 -4.21 2.86
N LEU A 47 -2.82 -5.39 3.33
CA LEU A 47 -1.98 -6.24 4.19
C LEU A 47 -0.61 -6.56 3.59
N TYR A 48 -0.57 -6.83 2.30
CA TYR A 48 0.67 -7.19 1.63
C TYR A 48 1.46 -5.95 1.19
N SER A 49 0.81 -4.81 0.93
CA SER A 49 1.49 -3.54 0.72
C SER A 49 2.22 -3.12 2.01
N MET A 50 1.53 -3.22 3.15
CA MET A 50 2.12 -3.06 4.48
C MET A 50 3.29 -4.02 4.71
N ARG A 51 3.13 -5.32 4.44
CA ARG A 51 4.21 -6.31 4.57
C ARG A 51 5.41 -5.99 3.68
N ARG A 52 5.22 -5.35 2.52
CA ARG A 52 6.31 -4.95 1.62
C ARG A 52 7.07 -3.72 2.11
N ILE A 53 6.39 -2.74 2.73
CA ILE A 53 7.08 -1.58 3.33
C ILE A 53 7.70 -1.91 4.69
N ALA A 54 7.17 -2.90 5.41
CA ALA A 54 7.59 -3.31 6.76
C ALA A 54 8.55 -4.51 6.81
N PHE A 55 9.08 -4.93 5.67
CA PHE A 55 9.89 -6.14 5.46
C PHE A 55 9.18 -7.51 5.45
N PHE A 56 9.47 -8.22 4.36
CA PHE A 56 9.60 -9.67 4.33
C PHE A 56 11.04 -10.03 4.69
N ASN A 57 11.22 -11.05 5.53
CA ASN A 57 12.47 -11.76 5.85
C ASN A 57 13.06 -11.51 7.23
N ASP A 58 12.27 -11.07 8.21
CA ASP A 58 12.56 -11.46 9.59
C ASP A 58 12.09 -12.93 9.77
N PRO A 59 13.00 -13.92 9.85
CA PRO A 59 12.64 -15.30 10.12
C PRO A 59 11.97 -15.47 11.49
N ASP A 60 12.28 -14.61 12.46
CA ASP A 60 11.74 -14.65 13.82
C ASP A 60 10.29 -14.17 13.86
N VAL A 61 9.92 -13.20 13.02
CA VAL A 61 8.53 -12.75 12.88
C VAL A 61 7.62 -13.90 12.44
N ARG A 62 8.08 -14.85 11.62
CA ARG A 62 7.27 -16.00 11.18
C ARG A 62 6.84 -16.91 12.33
N HIS A 63 7.57 -16.89 13.44
CA HIS A 63 7.28 -17.69 14.63
C HIS A 63 6.48 -16.93 15.70
N SER A 64 6.34 -15.61 15.56
CA SER A 64 5.57 -14.76 16.47
C SER A 64 4.08 -15.13 16.51
N ASN A 65 3.45 -14.92 17.67
CA ASN A 65 1.99 -15.04 17.83
C ASN A 65 1.25 -14.08 16.90
N LEU A 66 1.88 -12.96 16.53
CA LEU A 66 1.29 -11.94 15.68
C LEU A 66 1.25 -12.36 14.20
N TYR A 67 2.29 -13.06 13.70
CA TYR A 67 2.25 -13.67 12.38
C TYR A 67 1.28 -14.86 12.32
N LYS A 68 1.19 -15.66 13.38
CA LYS A 68 0.17 -16.72 13.48
C LYS A 68 -1.24 -16.13 13.44
N ALA A 69 -1.49 -15.05 14.17
CA ALA A 69 -2.74 -14.31 14.15
C ALA A 69 -3.03 -13.73 12.74
N PHE A 70 -2.03 -13.13 12.08
CA PHE A 70 -2.14 -12.68 10.69
C PHE A 70 -2.53 -13.82 9.73
N ARG A 71 -1.88 -14.98 9.83
CA ARG A 71 -2.19 -16.17 9.01
C ARG A 71 -3.59 -16.69 9.29
N ARG A 72 -4.03 -16.68 10.55
CA ARG A 72 -5.38 -17.09 10.97
C ARG A 72 -6.44 -16.14 10.43
N ILE A 73 -6.26 -14.83 10.59
CA ILE A 73 -7.11 -13.79 10.00
C ILE A 73 -7.21 -13.99 8.49
N LYS A 74 -6.07 -14.13 7.81
CA LYS A 74 -6.00 -14.37 6.36
C LYS A 74 -6.75 -15.64 5.93
N LEU A 75 -6.70 -16.70 6.73
CA LEU A 75 -7.40 -17.95 6.43
C LEU A 75 -8.91 -17.83 6.61
N GLU A 76 -9.36 -17.24 7.71
CA GLU A 76 -10.80 -17.02 7.97
C GLU A 76 -11.40 -16.06 6.95
N LEU A 77 -10.64 -15.03 6.60
CA LEU A 77 -10.92 -14.14 5.47
C LEU A 77 -11.15 -14.89 4.16
N LYS A 78 -10.23 -15.79 3.80
CA LYS A 78 -10.32 -16.58 2.56
C LYS A 78 -11.56 -17.47 2.54
N ASN A 79 -11.97 -17.97 3.70
CA ASN A 79 -13.08 -18.91 3.83
C ASN A 79 -14.42 -18.24 4.17
N PHE A 80 -14.46 -16.91 4.29
CA PHE A 80 -15.65 -16.17 4.70
C PHE A 80 -16.79 -16.36 3.68
N ARG A 81 -17.90 -16.94 4.13
CA ARG A 81 -19.12 -17.15 3.34
C ARG A 81 -20.32 -16.31 3.83
N GLY A 82 -20.04 -15.15 4.43
CA GLY A 82 -21.08 -14.29 5.00
C GLY A 82 -21.44 -14.60 6.46
N ASP A 83 -20.75 -15.56 7.10
CA ASP A 83 -20.93 -15.92 8.51
C ASP A 83 -20.22 -14.91 9.42
N TYR A 84 -20.95 -13.84 9.77
CA TYR A 84 -20.46 -12.78 10.64
C TYR A 84 -20.10 -13.27 12.04
N ASP A 85 -20.85 -14.23 12.60
CA ASP A 85 -20.62 -14.74 13.95
C ASP A 85 -19.33 -15.55 14.03
N SER A 86 -18.98 -16.31 12.99
CA SER A 86 -17.68 -16.98 12.88
C SER A 86 -16.53 -15.97 12.81
N LEU A 87 -16.70 -14.90 12.02
CA LEU A 87 -15.68 -13.84 11.96
C LEU A 87 -15.53 -13.12 13.31
N TYR A 88 -16.64 -12.81 13.96
CA TYR A 88 -16.66 -12.14 15.25
C TYR A 88 -16.04 -13.00 16.36
N ARG A 89 -16.29 -14.31 16.36
CA ARG A 89 -15.62 -15.27 17.26
C ARG A 89 -14.12 -15.33 17.00
N THR A 90 -13.72 -15.45 15.74
CA THR A 90 -12.30 -15.43 15.36
C THR A 90 -11.64 -14.13 15.84
N LEU A 91 -12.29 -12.98 15.63
CA LEU A 91 -11.80 -11.70 16.13
C LEU A 91 -11.60 -11.73 17.65
N LYS A 92 -12.59 -12.19 18.42
CA LYS A 92 -12.47 -12.30 19.88
C LYS A 92 -11.33 -13.22 20.31
N GLU A 93 -11.18 -14.37 19.66
CA GLU A 93 -10.09 -15.31 19.92
C GLU A 93 -8.73 -14.67 19.66
N LEU A 94 -8.58 -14.00 18.52
CA LEU A 94 -7.35 -13.29 18.17
C LEU A 94 -7.07 -12.12 19.10
N CYS A 95 -8.09 -11.36 19.47
CA CYS A 95 -7.96 -10.33 20.49
C CYS A 95 -7.48 -10.93 21.82
N GLY A 96 -8.01 -12.08 22.24
CA GLY A 96 -7.51 -12.80 23.41
C GLY A 96 -6.04 -13.22 23.27
N GLN A 97 -5.68 -13.86 22.15
CA GLN A 97 -4.31 -14.32 21.85
C GLN A 97 -3.29 -13.18 21.80
N LEU A 98 -3.73 -12.01 21.35
CA LEU A 98 -2.90 -10.83 21.15
C LEU A 98 -3.02 -9.80 22.30
N ASN A 99 -3.73 -10.16 23.37
CA ASN A 99 -4.02 -9.28 24.51
C ASN A 99 -4.57 -7.90 24.08
N ILE A 100 -5.56 -7.92 23.19
CA ILE A 100 -6.29 -6.77 22.64
C ILE A 100 -7.63 -6.66 23.33
N ASN A 101 -8.02 -5.44 23.70
CA ASN A 101 -9.38 -5.16 24.11
C ASN A 101 -10.32 -5.24 22.89
N CYS A 102 -10.95 -6.40 22.72
CA CYS A 102 -11.87 -6.66 21.62
C CYS A 102 -13.01 -5.63 21.58
N ASN A 103 -13.50 -5.17 22.74
CA ASN A 103 -14.57 -4.17 22.80
C ASN A 103 -14.10 -2.82 22.25
N GLN A 104 -12.86 -2.40 22.48
CA GLN A 104 -12.32 -1.17 21.88
C GLN A 104 -12.19 -1.27 20.36
N VAL A 105 -11.72 -2.41 19.83
CA VAL A 105 -11.68 -2.69 18.38
C VAL A 105 -13.08 -2.58 17.78
N ILE A 106 -14.07 -3.21 18.42
CA ILE A 106 -15.47 -3.19 17.99
C ILE A 106 -16.07 -1.78 18.10
N THR A 107 -15.80 -1.04 19.17
CA THR A 107 -16.30 0.33 19.36
C THR A 107 -15.70 1.29 18.34
N HIS A 108 -14.40 1.16 18.04
CA HIS A 108 -13.75 1.94 16.99
C HIS A 108 -14.32 1.60 15.60
N ALA A 109 -14.51 0.31 15.31
CA ALA A 109 -15.21 -0.11 14.09
C ALA A 109 -16.64 0.47 14.03
N LYS A 110 -17.35 0.56 15.16
CA LYS A 110 -18.71 1.12 15.25
C LYS A 110 -18.77 2.66 15.19
N SER A 111 -17.65 3.37 15.42
CA SER A 111 -17.61 4.84 15.32
C SER A 111 -17.60 5.36 13.88
N TYR A 112 -17.44 4.47 12.91
CA TYR A 112 -17.66 4.79 11.50
C TYR A 112 -19.18 4.81 11.19
N SER A 113 -19.60 5.83 10.41
CA SER A 113 -20.98 6.30 10.11
C SER A 113 -22.18 5.38 10.42
N GLU A 114 -23.22 5.95 11.04
CA GLU A 114 -24.49 5.27 11.33
C GLU A 114 -25.21 4.71 10.10
N PHE A 115 -25.01 5.34 8.94
CA PHE A 115 -25.70 5.03 7.70
C PHE A 115 -25.19 3.74 7.02
N GLU A 116 -24.00 3.27 7.39
CA GLU A 116 -23.37 2.10 6.78
C GLU A 116 -23.53 0.82 7.61
N LYS A 117 -24.12 0.94 8.81
CA LYS A 117 -24.27 -0.14 9.80
C LYS A 117 -25.13 -1.31 9.31
N GLU A 118 -25.97 -1.12 8.30
CA GLU A 118 -26.94 -2.13 7.84
C GLU A 118 -26.33 -3.23 6.95
N ARG A 119 -25.07 -3.10 6.50
CA ARG A 119 -24.44 -4.08 5.61
C ARG A 119 -23.37 -4.88 6.35
N ILE A 120 -23.60 -6.19 6.54
CA ILE A 120 -22.68 -7.16 7.17
C ILE A 120 -21.25 -7.04 6.62
N GLN A 121 -21.10 -6.80 5.32
CA GLN A 121 -19.79 -6.65 4.66
C GLN A 121 -18.99 -5.42 5.15
N ILE A 122 -19.67 -4.33 5.52
CA ILE A 122 -19.03 -3.11 6.02
C ILE A 122 -18.56 -3.32 7.46
N GLN A 123 -19.38 -3.98 8.29
CA GLN A 123 -19.00 -4.33 9.66
C GLN A 123 -17.73 -5.20 9.69
N CYS A 124 -17.62 -6.17 8.77
CA CYS A 124 -16.40 -6.97 8.61
C CYS A 124 -15.18 -6.09 8.30
N SER A 125 -15.26 -5.22 7.28
CA SER A 125 -14.15 -4.34 6.86
C SER A 125 -13.64 -3.45 8.00
N LEU A 126 -14.55 -2.91 8.80
CA LEU A 126 -14.22 -2.02 9.92
C LEU A 126 -13.51 -2.76 11.07
N LEU A 127 -13.89 -4.01 11.33
CA LEU A 127 -13.19 -4.87 12.30
C LEU A 127 -11.77 -5.22 11.81
N TYR A 128 -11.57 -5.40 10.51
CA TYR A 128 -10.23 -5.59 9.95
C TYR A 128 -9.38 -4.33 10.03
N GLU A 129 -9.94 -3.17 9.70
CA GLU A 129 -9.24 -1.90 9.83
C GLU A 129 -8.74 -1.69 11.26
N ALA A 130 -9.59 -1.92 12.26
CA ALA A 130 -9.22 -1.78 13.66
C ALA A 130 -8.17 -2.83 14.11
N LEU A 131 -8.25 -4.08 13.65
CA LEU A 131 -7.19 -5.08 13.89
C LEU A 131 -5.85 -4.67 13.27
N ILE A 132 -5.90 -4.20 12.02
CA ILE A 132 -4.73 -3.76 11.25
C ILE A 132 -4.08 -2.57 11.96
N LYS A 133 -4.85 -1.52 12.26
CA LYS A 133 -4.35 -0.31 12.91
C LYS A 133 -3.88 -0.54 14.35
N GLN A 134 -4.61 -1.32 15.16
CA GLN A 134 -4.25 -1.46 16.57
C GLN A 134 -3.07 -2.40 16.80
N ARG A 135 -2.81 -3.37 15.90
CA ARG A 135 -1.76 -4.39 16.15
C ARG A 135 -0.86 -4.70 14.98
N PHE A 136 -1.36 -4.70 13.75
CA PHE A 136 -0.45 -4.90 12.62
C PHE A 136 0.42 -3.68 12.39
N TYR A 137 -0.09 -2.48 12.62
CA TYR A 137 0.75 -1.28 12.54
C TYR A 137 1.93 -1.37 13.52
N PRO A 138 1.73 -1.58 14.84
CA PRO A 138 2.84 -1.82 15.74
C PRO A 138 3.74 -3.02 15.37
N LEU A 139 3.18 -4.15 14.91
CA LEU A 139 3.98 -5.31 14.47
C LEU A 139 4.95 -4.93 13.36
N PHE A 140 4.41 -4.23 12.38
CA PHE A 140 5.10 -3.88 11.15
C PHE A 140 5.84 -2.56 11.29
N HIS A 141 5.94 -2.01 12.51
CA HIS A 141 6.52 -0.70 12.75
C HIS A 141 5.91 0.31 11.77
N LEU A 142 4.58 0.46 11.78
CA LEU A 142 3.85 1.36 10.88
C LEU A 142 3.01 2.36 11.66
N HIS A 143 2.78 3.52 11.05
CA HIS A 143 1.86 4.53 11.54
C HIS A 143 1.25 5.33 10.38
N ASP A 144 0.25 6.14 10.67
CA ASP A 144 -0.34 7.06 9.70
C ASP A 144 0.72 8.09 9.26
N SER A 145 0.77 8.40 7.96
CA SER A 145 1.83 9.24 7.37
C SER A 145 1.88 10.68 7.89
N GLY A 146 0.79 11.17 8.48
CA GLY A 146 0.58 12.58 8.79
C GLY A 146 0.55 13.50 7.55
N TRP A 147 0.63 12.95 6.34
CA TRP A 147 0.53 13.71 5.09
C TRP A 147 -0.93 13.79 4.63
N HIS A 148 -1.31 14.92 4.04
CA HIS A 148 -2.64 15.16 3.48
C HIS A 148 -2.49 15.86 2.12
N PRO A 149 -3.37 15.60 1.12
CA PRO A 149 -3.31 16.25 -0.20
C PRO A 149 -3.22 17.78 -0.16
N ASP A 150 -3.78 18.43 0.85
CA ASP A 150 -3.70 19.90 1.01
C ASP A 150 -2.26 20.41 1.20
N LYS A 151 -1.32 19.54 1.60
CA LYS A 151 0.11 19.85 1.68
C LYS A 151 0.81 19.84 0.31
N GLY A 152 0.10 19.49 -0.76
CA GLY A 152 0.61 19.48 -2.12
C GLY A 152 1.71 18.44 -2.37
N PHE A 153 2.29 18.52 -3.57
CA PHE A 153 3.38 17.65 -4.00
C PHE A 153 4.63 17.81 -3.14
N ILE A 154 4.97 19.06 -2.77
CA ILE A 154 6.10 19.35 -1.89
C ILE A 154 5.93 18.66 -0.53
N GLY A 155 4.75 18.73 0.07
CA GLY A 155 4.50 18.01 1.32
C GLY A 155 4.61 16.49 1.18
N LEU A 156 4.27 15.92 0.02
CA LEU A 156 4.44 14.48 -0.24
C LEU A 156 5.92 14.13 -0.38
N LYS A 157 6.67 14.96 -1.11
CA LYS A 157 8.12 14.85 -1.28
C LYS A 157 8.84 14.87 0.08
N GLU A 158 8.53 15.84 0.93
CA GLU A 158 9.07 15.95 2.29
C GLU A 158 8.69 14.74 3.14
N SER A 159 7.42 14.31 3.09
CA SER A 159 6.96 13.16 3.86
C SER A 159 7.70 11.87 3.45
N LEU A 160 7.93 11.65 2.15
CA LEU A 160 8.72 10.53 1.64
C LEU A 160 10.19 10.60 2.09
N ALA A 161 10.78 11.80 2.06
CA ALA A 161 12.16 12.00 2.52
C ALA A 161 12.31 11.73 4.03
N THR A 162 11.30 12.05 4.84
CA THR A 162 11.33 11.87 6.29
C THR A 162 10.96 10.46 6.74
N HIS A 163 9.92 9.86 6.15
CA HIS A 163 9.31 8.62 6.66
C HIS A 163 9.57 7.40 5.77
N GLY A 164 10.30 7.57 4.68
CA GLY A 164 10.48 6.55 3.68
C GLY A 164 9.22 6.33 2.84
N ALA A 165 8.96 5.10 2.40
CA ALA A 165 7.89 4.80 1.46
C ALA A 165 6.51 4.74 2.12
N HIS A 166 5.48 5.07 1.34
CA HIS A 166 4.10 5.18 1.81
C HIS A 166 3.20 4.15 1.12
N VAL A 167 2.33 3.52 1.89
CA VAL A 167 1.19 2.77 1.34
C VAL A 167 0.01 3.70 1.19
N PHE A 168 -0.51 3.82 -0.04
CA PHE A 168 -1.73 4.56 -0.33
C PHE A 168 -2.84 3.63 -0.81
N ILE A 169 -4.08 3.98 -0.48
CA ILE A 169 -5.28 3.28 -0.92
C ILE A 169 -5.99 4.16 -1.95
N GLY A 170 -6.45 3.54 -3.02
CA GLY A 170 -7.17 4.26 -4.06
C GLY A 170 -7.50 3.44 -5.28
N LYS A 171 -7.75 4.13 -6.38
CA LYS A 171 -8.13 3.54 -7.67
C LYS A 171 -6.87 3.44 -8.53
N PHE A 172 -5.97 2.56 -8.09
CA PHE A 172 -4.64 2.35 -8.67
C PHE A 172 -4.50 0.94 -9.25
N GLY A 173 -3.57 0.76 -10.17
CA GLY A 173 -3.21 -0.54 -10.74
C GLY A 173 -3.94 -0.88 -12.03
N ALA A 174 -3.48 -1.94 -12.69
CA ALA A 174 -3.88 -2.26 -14.06
C ALA A 174 -5.37 -2.58 -14.22
N TRP A 175 -6.04 -3.02 -13.16
CA TRP A 175 -7.47 -3.30 -13.18
C TRP A 175 -8.33 -2.05 -13.37
N CYS A 176 -7.81 -0.86 -13.01
CA CYS A 176 -8.49 0.42 -13.23
C CYS A 176 -8.53 0.82 -14.71
N HIS A 177 -7.91 0.05 -15.59
CA HIS A 177 -7.64 0.43 -16.97
C HIS A 177 -8.14 -0.65 -17.95
N ARG A 178 -8.80 -0.21 -19.03
CA ARG A 178 -9.34 -1.03 -20.13
C ARG A 178 -8.33 -1.16 -21.27
N GLY A 179 -8.47 -2.21 -22.06
CA GLY A 179 -7.56 -2.54 -23.16
C GLY A 179 -6.43 -3.47 -22.74
N GLU A 180 -6.02 -4.35 -23.65
CA GLU A 180 -4.93 -5.30 -23.44
C GLU A 180 -3.56 -4.60 -23.48
N ASP A 181 -3.46 -3.50 -24.21
CA ASP A 181 -2.28 -2.68 -24.44
C ASP A 181 -2.28 -1.37 -23.62
N LYS A 182 -2.99 -1.37 -22.48
CA LYS A 182 -3.17 -0.22 -21.59
C LYS A 182 -1.89 0.31 -20.96
N LEU A 183 -0.82 -0.47 -20.98
CA LEU A 183 0.49 -0.12 -20.44
C LEU A 183 1.44 0.33 -21.54
N VAL A 184 2.13 1.42 -21.28
CA VAL A 184 3.21 1.94 -22.12
C VAL A 184 4.47 1.95 -21.27
N ARG A 185 5.54 1.34 -21.78
CA ARG A 185 6.85 1.41 -21.12
C ARG A 185 7.37 2.84 -21.19
N PHE A 186 7.74 3.40 -20.05
CA PHE A 186 8.31 4.74 -19.93
C PHE A 186 9.83 4.63 -19.83
N SER A 187 10.46 4.17 -20.92
CA SER A 187 11.86 3.72 -20.92
C SER A 187 12.89 4.78 -20.54
N SER A 188 12.57 6.07 -20.63
CA SER A 188 13.45 7.15 -20.17
C SER A 188 13.64 7.14 -18.65
N GLU A 189 12.76 6.47 -17.91
CA GLU A 189 12.78 6.36 -16.44
C GLU A 189 13.15 4.94 -15.97
N ASP A 190 13.62 4.08 -16.88
CA ASP A 190 14.14 2.76 -16.51
C ASP A 190 15.49 2.88 -15.82
N THR A 191 15.79 1.93 -14.92
CA THR A 191 17.10 1.80 -14.28
C THR A 191 17.65 0.38 -14.43
N THR A 192 18.81 0.11 -13.82
CA THR A 192 19.32 -1.29 -13.73
C THR A 192 18.38 -2.17 -12.93
N GLU A 193 17.72 -1.60 -11.92
CA GLU A 193 16.88 -2.33 -10.97
C GLU A 193 15.39 -2.26 -11.29
N ARG A 194 14.95 -1.27 -12.09
CA ARG A 194 13.53 -0.96 -12.28
C ARG A 194 13.14 -0.75 -13.75
N GLU A 195 11.90 -1.09 -14.05
CA GLU A 195 11.25 -0.75 -15.32
C GLU A 195 10.00 0.08 -15.06
N ALA A 196 9.93 1.24 -15.69
CA ALA A 196 8.85 2.20 -15.50
C ALA A 196 7.75 2.03 -16.55
N TYR A 197 6.50 2.09 -16.09
CA TYR A 197 5.32 1.94 -16.93
C TYR A 197 4.29 3.03 -16.64
N ALA A 198 3.72 3.60 -17.70
CA ALA A 198 2.60 4.52 -17.64
C ALA A 198 1.33 3.85 -18.18
N PHE A 199 0.17 4.30 -17.72
CA PHE A 199 -1.11 3.91 -18.31
C PHE A 199 -1.49 4.87 -19.43
N LYS A 200 -2.10 4.35 -20.51
CA LYS A 200 -2.64 5.18 -21.59
C LYS A 200 -3.71 6.15 -21.06
N LYS A 201 -3.69 7.39 -21.52
CA LYS A 201 -4.57 8.49 -21.05
C LYS A 201 -6.04 8.09 -20.97
N ASP A 202 -6.56 7.48 -22.04
CA ASP A 202 -8.00 7.18 -22.17
C ASP A 202 -8.37 5.75 -21.75
N SER A 203 -7.43 5.01 -21.17
CA SER A 203 -7.68 3.64 -20.70
C SER A 203 -8.39 3.60 -19.35
N TYR A 204 -8.40 4.69 -18.58
CA TYR A 204 -8.89 4.67 -17.21
C TYR A 204 -10.42 4.49 -17.12
N ALA A 205 -10.85 3.53 -16.30
CA ALA A 205 -12.24 3.16 -16.05
C ALA A 205 -12.51 2.80 -14.57
N GLY A 206 -11.57 3.08 -13.68
CA GLY A 206 -11.63 2.74 -12.25
C GLY A 206 -12.80 3.39 -11.49
N ASP A 207 -13.41 4.42 -12.05
CA ASP A 207 -14.58 5.12 -11.49
C ASP A 207 -15.84 4.27 -11.45
N SER A 208 -15.94 3.28 -12.31
CA SER A 208 -17.13 2.42 -12.43
C SER A 208 -17.20 1.31 -11.38
N THR A 209 -16.19 1.17 -10.52
CA THR A 209 -16.13 0.07 -9.55
C THR A 209 -16.05 0.55 -8.11
N THR A 210 -16.59 -0.26 -7.21
CA THR A 210 -16.46 -0.11 -5.77
C THR A 210 -15.09 -0.55 -5.25
N TRP A 211 -14.27 -1.23 -6.05
CA TRP A 211 -13.00 -1.79 -5.56
C TRP A 211 -11.91 -0.73 -5.32
N THR A 212 -11.17 -0.81 -4.20
CA THR A 212 -9.94 -0.04 -3.96
C THR A 212 -8.72 -0.94 -3.97
N HIS A 213 -7.57 -0.35 -4.27
CA HIS A 213 -6.29 -1.03 -4.31
C HIS A 213 -5.24 -0.27 -3.52
N ALA A 214 -4.38 -1.02 -2.84
CA ALA A 214 -3.27 -0.46 -2.09
C ALA A 214 -1.98 -0.56 -2.90
N VAL A 215 -1.30 0.57 -3.06
CA VAL A 215 -0.01 0.68 -3.76
C VAL A 215 1.05 1.25 -2.83
N ILE A 216 2.31 1.07 -3.20
CA ILE A 216 3.45 1.59 -2.43
C ILE A 216 4.09 2.69 -3.24
N VAL A 217 3.99 3.93 -2.78
CA VAL A 217 4.69 5.08 -3.36
C VAL A 217 6.07 5.16 -2.73
N ASP A 218 7.10 5.07 -3.56
CA ASP A 218 8.50 5.09 -3.14
C ASP A 218 9.32 6.13 -3.89
N MET A 219 8.73 6.84 -4.85
CA MET A 219 9.40 7.94 -5.54
C MET A 219 8.44 9.01 -6.01
N VAL A 220 8.88 10.26 -5.91
CA VAL A 220 8.29 11.41 -6.58
C VAL A 220 9.36 12.16 -7.36
N LYS A 221 9.00 12.66 -8.54
CA LYS A 221 9.94 13.31 -9.45
C LYS A 221 9.26 14.35 -10.32
N ILE A 222 9.94 15.46 -10.60
CA ILE A 222 9.53 16.41 -11.63
C ILE A 222 10.13 15.97 -12.97
N ILE A 223 9.30 15.76 -13.98
CA ILE A 223 9.70 15.34 -15.34
C ILE A 223 9.07 16.30 -16.34
N ASN A 224 9.89 17.07 -17.05
CA ASN A 224 9.44 18.09 -18.01
C ASN A 224 8.38 19.02 -17.40
N ASP A 225 8.72 19.63 -16.26
CA ASP A 225 7.85 20.53 -15.49
C ASP A 225 6.53 19.91 -15.00
N ARG A 226 6.46 18.58 -14.92
CA ARG A 226 5.31 17.85 -14.39
C ARG A 226 5.69 17.04 -13.17
N GLU A 227 4.90 17.21 -12.12
CA GLU A 227 4.99 16.43 -10.89
C GLU A 227 4.49 15.00 -11.12
N MET A 228 5.36 14.02 -10.90
CA MET A 228 5.09 12.61 -11.14
C MET A 228 5.26 11.81 -9.85
N VAL A 229 4.37 10.85 -9.66
CA VAL A 229 4.36 9.90 -8.54
C VAL A 229 4.62 8.52 -9.11
N PHE A 230 5.60 7.83 -8.53
CA PHE A 230 5.99 6.48 -8.87
C PHE A 230 5.56 5.52 -7.77
N PHE A 231 5.01 4.38 -8.16
CA PHE A 231 4.51 3.41 -7.22
C PHE A 231 4.70 1.98 -7.69
N ARG A 232 4.80 1.07 -6.73
CA ARG A 232 4.77 -0.38 -6.94
C ARG A 232 3.37 -0.88 -6.72
N ASP A 233 2.95 -1.82 -7.56
CA ASP A 233 1.70 -2.56 -7.40
C ASP A 233 1.97 -3.94 -6.79
N PRO A 234 1.58 -4.19 -5.53
CA PRO A 234 1.79 -5.50 -4.91
C PRO A 234 0.94 -6.65 -5.46
N TYR A 235 -0.03 -6.39 -6.34
CA TYR A 235 -0.72 -7.40 -7.13
C TYR A 235 0.09 -7.81 -8.37
N ASP A 236 0.79 -6.88 -9.00
CA ASP A 236 1.68 -7.13 -10.14
C ASP A 236 3.15 -7.10 -9.72
N TYR A 237 3.52 -8.07 -8.90
CA TYR A 237 4.87 -8.21 -8.37
C TYR A 237 5.87 -8.63 -9.46
N SER A 238 7.10 -8.15 -9.34
CA SER A 238 8.23 -8.68 -10.09
C SER A 238 8.76 -9.95 -9.46
N GLY A 239 9.12 -10.94 -10.27
CA GLY A 239 9.83 -12.14 -9.79
C GLY A 239 11.20 -11.78 -9.17
N PRO A 240 11.79 -12.67 -8.36
CA PRO A 240 13.08 -12.42 -7.68
C PRO A 240 14.20 -11.93 -8.61
N ASP A 241 14.29 -12.52 -9.81
CA ASP A 241 15.35 -12.25 -10.78
C ASP A 241 14.97 -11.23 -11.86
N ALA A 242 13.74 -10.71 -11.84
CA ALA A 242 13.27 -9.70 -12.79
C ALA A 242 13.50 -8.30 -12.24
N LYS A 243 13.62 -7.28 -13.09
CA LYS A 243 13.59 -5.87 -12.66
C LYS A 243 12.28 -5.55 -11.94
N GLU A 244 12.31 -4.64 -10.97
CA GLU A 244 11.11 -4.20 -10.27
C GLU A 244 10.23 -3.37 -11.21
N LYS A 245 8.98 -3.77 -11.37
CA LYS A 245 7.99 -3.03 -12.14
C LYS A 245 7.49 -1.86 -11.31
N VAL A 246 7.71 -0.65 -11.80
CA VAL A 246 7.18 0.58 -11.21
C VAL A 246 6.22 1.24 -12.18
N TYR A 247 5.19 1.84 -11.62
CA TYR A 247 4.15 2.54 -12.33
C TYR A 247 4.25 4.02 -12.05
N VAL A 248 3.91 4.84 -13.05
CA VAL A 248 4.02 6.29 -12.97
C VAL A 248 2.68 6.96 -13.33
N LEU A 249 2.33 8.00 -12.60
CA LEU A 249 1.24 8.91 -12.94
C LEU A 249 1.58 10.33 -12.47
N SER A 250 0.91 11.34 -13.05
CA SER A 250 1.01 12.71 -12.54
C SER A 250 0.45 12.80 -11.12
N TYR A 251 0.99 13.71 -10.31
CA TYR A 251 0.49 13.99 -8.95
C TYR A 251 -1.00 14.33 -8.93
N GLU A 252 -1.49 15.15 -9.87
CA GLU A 252 -2.92 15.48 -10.00
C GLU A 252 -3.79 14.21 -10.10
N MET A 253 -3.47 13.33 -11.05
CA MET A 253 -4.14 12.04 -11.20
C MET A 253 -4.02 11.16 -9.96
N PHE A 254 -2.93 11.26 -9.20
CA PHE A 254 -2.74 10.50 -7.98
C PHE A 254 -3.73 10.95 -6.91
N ILE A 255 -3.86 12.25 -6.69
CA ILE A 255 -4.85 12.82 -5.77
C ILE A 255 -6.28 12.46 -6.18
N GLN A 256 -6.61 12.54 -7.48
CA GLN A 256 -7.94 12.19 -7.97
C GLN A 256 -8.34 10.73 -7.72
N ARG A 257 -7.35 9.85 -7.55
CA ARG A 257 -7.54 8.41 -7.36
C ARG A 257 -7.46 7.98 -5.90
N LEU A 258 -7.06 8.87 -4.98
CA LEU A 258 -7.02 8.55 -3.56
C LEU A 258 -8.42 8.23 -3.03
N THR A 259 -8.48 7.17 -2.23
CA THR A 259 -9.67 6.83 -1.47
C THR A 259 -9.31 6.50 -0.03
N ASN A 260 -10.27 6.65 0.87
CA ASN A 260 -10.16 6.02 2.18
C ASN A 260 -10.41 4.49 2.07
N GLN A 261 -10.41 3.80 3.21
CA GLN A 261 -10.60 2.34 3.27
C GLN A 261 -12.01 1.90 2.82
N GLN A 262 -13.00 2.78 2.93
CA GLN A 262 -14.38 2.57 2.48
C GLN A 262 -14.57 2.84 0.98
N SER A 263 -13.51 3.19 0.24
CA SER A 263 -13.56 3.59 -1.18
C SER A 263 -14.13 4.97 -1.44
N HIS A 264 -14.38 5.77 -0.40
CA HIS A 264 -14.80 7.16 -0.54
C HIS A 264 -13.65 7.99 -1.10
N ARG A 265 -13.97 8.84 -2.08
CA ARG A 265 -12.97 9.61 -2.82
C ARG A 265 -12.71 10.96 -2.20
N TYR A 266 -11.42 11.27 -2.07
CA TYR A 266 -10.96 12.59 -1.68
C TYR A 266 -11.42 13.67 -2.68
N ALA A 267 -11.17 13.45 -3.97
CA ALA A 267 -11.54 14.42 -5.01
C ALA A 267 -13.06 14.64 -5.19
N ARG A 268 -13.91 13.80 -4.59
CA ARG A 268 -15.36 13.97 -4.57
C ARG A 268 -15.88 14.49 -3.22
N LYS A 269 -14.98 14.92 -2.32
CA LYS A 269 -15.29 15.36 -0.95
C LYS A 269 -16.07 14.32 -0.13
N GLN A 270 -15.89 13.03 -0.40
CA GLN A 270 -16.63 11.95 0.27
C GLN A 270 -15.94 11.47 1.56
N CYS A 271 -14.73 11.96 1.83
CA CYS A 271 -13.93 11.63 3.01
C CYS A 271 -13.28 12.89 3.57
N GLU A 272 -14.05 13.97 3.67
CA GLU A 272 -13.63 15.29 4.15
C GLU A 272 -13.22 15.32 5.63
N TYR A 273 -13.51 14.25 6.38
CA TYR A 273 -13.07 14.05 7.75
C TYR A 273 -11.69 13.40 7.87
N GLU A 274 -11.10 12.90 6.78
CA GLU A 274 -9.77 12.31 6.80
C GLU A 274 -8.72 13.42 7.03
N THR A 275 -7.94 13.29 8.09
CA THR A 275 -6.90 14.26 8.43
C THR A 275 -5.54 13.91 7.84
N ASN A 276 -5.41 12.69 7.30
CA ASN A 276 -4.19 12.17 6.70
C ASN A 276 -4.51 11.07 5.69
N PHE A 277 -3.58 10.83 4.77
CA PHE A 277 -3.63 9.76 3.79
C PHE A 277 -2.31 9.00 3.78
N GLY A 278 -2.45 7.68 3.81
CA GLY A 278 -1.34 6.76 3.64
C GLY A 278 -0.67 6.33 4.94
N ILE A 279 0.08 5.25 4.84
CA ILE A 279 0.69 4.53 5.96
C ILE A 279 2.19 4.45 5.71
N VAL A 280 3.00 4.73 6.72
CA VAL A 280 4.47 4.78 6.62
C VAL A 280 5.12 3.87 7.65
N SER A 281 6.41 3.56 7.46
CA SER A 281 7.23 2.92 8.49
C SER A 281 7.52 3.87 9.64
N SER A 282 7.50 3.38 10.89
CA SER A 282 7.92 4.07 12.11
C SER A 282 9.42 4.04 12.33
N ASP A 283 10.18 3.33 11.48
CA ASP A 283 11.64 3.35 11.50
C ASP A 283 12.17 3.45 10.05
N PRO A 284 12.38 4.68 9.55
CA PRO A 284 12.96 4.93 8.22
C PRO A 284 14.42 4.44 8.12
N ASP A 285 15.17 4.46 9.22
CA ASP A 285 16.61 4.13 9.27
C ASP A 285 16.88 2.62 9.36
N SER A 286 15.90 1.82 9.83
CA SER A 286 15.94 0.36 9.78
C SER A 286 15.75 -0.21 8.37
N LEU A 287 15.18 0.58 7.43
CA LEU A 287 15.03 0.16 6.02
C LEU A 287 16.38 0.01 5.31
N LEU A 288 17.43 0.69 5.79
CA LEU A 288 18.78 0.70 5.24
C LEU A 288 19.76 -0.26 5.93
N LYS A 289 19.35 -0.94 7.02
CA LYS A 289 20.23 -1.80 7.83
C LYS A 289 19.96 -3.31 7.66
N ILE A 290 19.35 -3.73 6.56
CA ILE A 290 19.16 -5.15 6.20
C ILE A 290 19.64 -5.42 4.78
#